data_AF-A0A645JF93-F1
#
_entry.id   AF-A0A645JF93-F1
#
_cell.length_a   1.000
_cell.length_b   1.000
_cell.length_c   1.000
_cell.angle_alpha   90.00
_cell.angle_beta   90.00
_cell.angle_gamma   90.00
#
_symmetry.space_group_name_H-M   'P 1'
#
loop_
_entity.id
_entity.type
_entity.pdbx_description
1 polymer ?
#
loop_
_entity_poly.entity_id
_entity_poly.type
_entity_poly.pdbx_seq_one_letter_code
_entity_poly.pdbx_strand_id
1 'polypeptide(L)'
;MNLTDLILIALFVEAIVNALKPLWDKTAGKITIAEIVSMAIGVVIAVVAKINFLAGVVDIGEPVLLYVLYTLTGVALGRGPSFVHDLWIKVREQIKT
;
A
#
# COMPACT_ATOMS: atom_id res chain seq x y z
N MET A 1 14.38 12.76 -8.01
CA MET A 1 12.96 12.39 -8.02
C MET A 1 12.48 12.49 -9.46
N ASN A 2 12.28 11.35 -10.11
CA ASN A 2 11.92 11.26 -11.52
C ASN A 2 10.41 10.97 -11.69
N LEU A 3 9.88 11.04 -12.91
CA LEU A 3 8.45 10.80 -13.18
C LEU A 3 7.97 9.43 -12.65
N THR A 4 8.81 8.41 -12.75
CA THR A 4 8.56 7.07 -12.20
C THR A 4 8.34 7.09 -10.69
N ASP A 5 9.13 7.86 -9.95
CA ASP A 5 9.01 8.00 -8.49
C ASP A 5 7.67 8.64 -8.09
N LEU A 6 7.27 9.67 -8.84
CA LEU A 6 6.01 10.38 -8.63
C LEU A 6 4.81 9.45 -8.86
N ILE A 7 4.86 8.64 -9.93
CA ILE A 7 3.81 7.65 -10.23
C ILE A 7 3.77 6.57 -9.14
N LEU A 8 4.92 6.09 -8.69
CA LEU A 8 5.02 5.04 -7.66
C LEU A 8 4.40 5.50 -6.34
N ILE A 9 4.64 6.76 -5.95
CA ILE A 9 3.98 7.39 -4.78
C ILE A 9 2.47 7.49 -5.01
N ALA A 10 2.03 7.98 -6.16
CA ALA A 10 0.60 8.17 -6.44
C ALA A 10 -0.17 6.82 -6.37
N LEU A 11 0.40 5.76 -6.94
CA LEU A 11 -0.16 4.41 -6.88
C LEU A 11 -0.19 3.83 -5.47
N PHE A 12 0.86 4.09 -4.69
CA PHE A 12 0.92 3.65 -3.29
C PHE A 12 -0.15 4.33 -2.44
N VAL A 13 -0.33 5.64 -2.60
CA VAL A 13 -1.40 6.40 -1.93
C VAL A 13 -2.78 5.86 -2.33
N GLU A 14 -3.02 5.62 -3.61
CA GLU A 14 -4.29 5.08 -4.11
C GLU A 14 -4.58 3.68 -3.54
N ALA A 15 -3.56 2.83 -3.42
CA ALA A 15 -3.70 1.51 -2.82
C ALA A 15 -4.05 1.59 -1.32
N ILE A 16 -3.43 2.49 -0.56
CA ILE A 16 -3.75 2.72 0.85
C ILE A 16 -5.17 3.26 0.99
N VAL A 17 -5.53 4.30 0.22
CA VAL A 17 -6.85 4.93 0.30
C VAL A 17 -7.93 3.91 -0.01
N ASN A 18 -7.77 3.12 -1.06
CA ASN A 18 -8.74 2.07 -1.37
C ASN A 18 -8.77 0.97 -0.29
N ALA A 19 -7.66 0.68 0.41
CA ALA A 19 -7.62 -0.30 1.51
C ALA A 19 -8.40 0.19 2.72
N LEU A 20 -8.30 1.48 3.00
CA LEU A 20 -8.95 2.13 4.14
C LEU A 20 -10.36 2.62 3.81
N LYS A 21 -10.71 2.73 2.52
CA LYS A 21 -12.03 3.18 2.04
C LYS A 21 -13.20 2.52 2.76
N PRO A 22 -13.24 1.19 2.97
CA PRO A 22 -14.39 0.57 3.63
C PRO A 22 -14.46 0.85 5.14
N LEU A 23 -13.45 1.49 5.75
CA LEU A 23 -13.53 1.93 7.15
C LEU A 23 -14.49 3.12 7.29
N TRP A 24 -14.56 4.00 6.29
CA TRP A 24 -15.28 5.28 6.37
C TRP A 24 -16.45 5.35 5.39
N ASP A 25 -16.38 4.62 4.27
CA ASP A 25 -17.45 4.54 3.28
C ASP A 25 -18.32 3.30 3.52
N LYS A 26 -19.48 3.52 4.18
CA LYS A 26 -20.48 2.47 4.44
C LYS A 26 -21.12 1.90 3.17
N THR A 27 -20.89 2.52 2.01
CA THR A 27 -21.36 2.08 0.69
C THR A 27 -20.45 1.03 0.06
N ALA A 28 -19.20 0.89 0.55
CA ALA A 28 -18.19 -0.01 0.00
C ALA A 28 -18.41 -1.51 0.35
N GLY A 29 -19.50 -1.84 1.02
CA GLY A 29 -19.75 -3.19 1.54
C GLY A 29 -19.18 -3.35 2.95
N LYS A 30 -19.75 -4.29 3.71
CA LYS A 30 -19.28 -4.58 5.07
C LYS A 30 -17.85 -5.11 4.98
N ILE A 31 -16.90 -4.43 5.62
CA ILE A 31 -15.57 -5.00 5.87
C ILE A 31 -15.77 -6.40 6.44
N THR A 32 -15.29 -7.39 5.72
CA THR A 32 -15.29 -8.77 6.21
C THR A 32 -14.18 -8.95 7.24
N ILE A 33 -14.40 -9.84 8.19
CA ILE A 33 -13.38 -10.19 9.19
C ILE A 33 -12.09 -10.66 8.50
N ALA A 34 -12.21 -11.30 7.34
CA ALA A 34 -11.09 -11.72 6.51
C ALA A 34 -10.22 -10.55 6.02
N GLU A 35 -10.83 -9.43 5.61
CA GLU A 35 -10.09 -8.22 5.17
C GLU A 35 -9.34 -7.57 6.32
N ILE A 36 -9.95 -7.49 7.51
CA ILE A 36 -9.28 -6.96 8.72
C ILE A 36 -8.09 -7.84 9.09
N VAL A 37 -8.28 -9.15 9.09
CA VAL A 37 -7.21 -10.12 9.41
C VAL A 37 -6.08 -10.03 8.37
N SER A 38 -6.41 -9.90 7.09
CA SER A 38 -5.43 -9.75 6.02
C SER A 38 -4.64 -8.44 6.13
N MET A 39 -5.31 -7.33 6.45
CA MET A 39 -4.66 -6.03 6.75
C MET A 39 -3.76 -6.10 7.98
N ALA A 40 -4.24 -6.72 9.07
CA ALA A 40 -3.47 -6.86 10.30
C ALA A 40 -2.21 -7.71 10.09
N ILE A 41 -2.33 -8.85 9.37
CA ILE A 41 -1.18 -9.70 9.04
C ILE A 41 -0.21 -8.94 8.11
N GLY A 42 -0.72 -8.20 7.13
CA GLY A 42 0.10 -7.35 6.25
C GLY A 42 0.92 -6.32 7.01
N VAL A 43 0.30 -5.64 7.99
CA VAL A 43 0.99 -4.69 8.89
C VAL A 43 2.06 -5.39 9.72
N VAL A 44 1.74 -6.53 10.34
CA VAL A 44 2.71 -7.29 11.16
C VAL A 44 3.92 -7.69 10.32
N ILE A 45 3.70 -8.25 9.14
CA ILE A 45 4.79 -8.67 8.25
C ILE A 45 5.63 -7.46 7.81
N ALA A 46 5.01 -6.36 7.39
CA ALA A 46 5.74 -5.18 6.92
C ALA A 46 6.57 -4.51 8.03
N VAL A 47 6.07 -4.48 9.26
CA VAL A 47 6.80 -3.94 10.43
C VAL A 47 7.94 -4.88 10.84
N VAL A 48 7.71 -6.19 10.93
CA VAL A 48 8.74 -7.17 11.31
C VAL A 48 9.84 -7.26 10.26
N ALA A 49 9.47 -7.29 8.98
CA ALA A 49 10.42 -7.39 7.87
C ALA A 49 10.99 -6.02 7.46
N LYS A 50 10.57 -4.92 8.10
CA LYS A 50 10.99 -3.54 7.81
C LYS A 50 10.85 -3.17 6.32
N ILE A 51 9.75 -3.62 5.72
CA ILE A 51 9.47 -3.40 4.29
C ILE A 51 8.88 -2.00 4.13
N ASN A 52 9.60 -1.13 3.41
CA ASN A 52 9.11 0.18 2.98
C ASN A 52 9.03 0.21 1.46
N PHE A 53 7.83 0.33 0.91
CA PHE A 53 7.61 0.42 -0.55
C PHE A 53 8.19 1.69 -1.17
N LEU A 54 8.37 2.74 -0.37
CA LEU A 54 9.00 3.99 -0.79
C LEU A 54 10.49 4.06 -0.44
N ALA A 55 11.10 2.93 -0.03
CA ALA A 55 12.53 2.86 0.19
C ALA A 55 13.28 3.17 -1.12
N GLY A 56 14.08 4.24 -1.10
CA GLY A 56 14.80 4.74 -2.28
C GLY A 56 14.07 5.81 -3.08
N VAL A 57 12.78 6.05 -2.80
CA VAL A 57 11.99 7.15 -3.40
C VAL A 57 11.88 8.34 -2.45
N VAL A 58 11.69 8.08 -1.15
CA VAL A 58 11.65 9.10 -0.10
C VAL A 58 12.69 8.75 0.95
N ASP A 59 13.66 9.66 1.15
CA ASP A 59 14.61 9.56 2.27
C ASP A 59 13.97 10.15 3.52
N ILE A 60 13.91 9.36 4.59
CA ILE A 60 13.27 9.73 5.84
C ILE A 60 14.26 9.44 6.96
N GLY A 61 14.84 10.51 7.49
CA GLY A 61 15.78 10.43 8.61
C GLY A 61 15.10 10.14 9.95
N GLU A 62 13.79 10.37 10.07
CA GLU A 62 13.08 10.20 11.33
C GLU A 62 12.54 8.77 11.53
N PRO A 63 12.95 8.07 12.61
CA PRO A 63 12.56 6.68 12.85
C PRO A 63 11.06 6.51 13.06
N VAL A 64 10.36 7.51 13.59
CA VAL A 64 8.90 7.45 13.82
C VAL A 64 8.15 7.39 12.48
N LEU A 65 8.55 8.20 11.49
CA LEU A 65 7.92 8.18 10.17
C LEU A 65 8.18 6.86 9.43
N LEU A 66 9.33 6.23 9.65
CA LEU A 66 9.65 4.91 9.08
C LEU A 66 8.67 3.83 9.56
N TYR A 67 8.33 3.79 10.85
CA TYR A 67 7.34 2.83 11.36
C TYR A 67 5.92 3.09 10.84
N VAL A 68 5.56 4.36 10.63
CA VAL A 68 4.29 4.72 9.98
C VAL A 68 4.28 4.18 8.54
N LEU A 69 5.37 4.32 7.80
CA LEU A 69 5.47 3.80 6.44
C LEU A 69 5.49 2.28 6.34
N TYR A 70 6.14 1.59 7.29
CA TYR A 70 6.04 0.14 7.38
C TYR A 70 4.58 -0.30 7.61
N THR A 71 3.85 0.42 8.47
CA THR A 71 2.44 0.16 8.73
C THR A 71 1.59 0.41 7.47
N LEU A 72 1.77 1.54 6.79
CA LEU A 72 1.06 1.87 5.56
C LEU A 72 1.38 0.89 4.42
N THR A 73 2.63 0.45 4.35
CA THR A 73 3.08 -0.59 3.43
C THR A 73 2.36 -1.91 3.70
N GLY A 74 2.24 -2.29 4.96
CA GLY A 74 1.50 -3.46 5.36
C GLY A 74 0.00 -3.37 5.11
N VAL A 75 -0.59 -2.18 5.24
CA VAL A 75 -1.99 -1.91 4.85
C VAL A 75 -2.19 -2.11 3.34
N ALA A 76 -1.27 -1.60 2.53
CA ALA A 76 -1.30 -1.79 1.08
C ALA A 76 -1.10 -3.27 0.68
N LEU A 77 -0.19 -3.98 1.35
CA LEU A 77 0.06 -5.41 1.14
C LEU A 77 -1.07 -6.31 1.65
N GLY A 78 -1.78 -5.89 2.69
CA GLY A 78 -2.90 -6.62 3.29
C GLY A 78 -4.10 -6.79 2.35
N ARG A 79 -4.10 -6.09 1.22
CA ARG A 79 -5.04 -6.29 0.10
C ARG A 79 -4.70 -7.53 -0.74
N GLY A 80 -3.54 -8.14 -0.47
CA GLY A 80 -3.11 -9.41 -1.04
C GLY A 80 -3.03 -9.38 -2.58
N PRO A 81 -3.60 -10.40 -3.26
CA PRO A 81 -3.55 -10.52 -4.71
C PRO A 81 -4.17 -9.33 -5.45
N SER A 82 -5.16 -8.65 -4.87
CA SER A 82 -5.82 -7.50 -5.51
C SER A 82 -4.86 -6.34 -5.71
N PHE A 83 -3.97 -6.06 -4.75
CA PHE A 83 -2.94 -5.03 -4.92
C PHE A 83 -1.91 -5.40 -5.98
N VAL A 84 -1.44 -6.66 -5.98
CA VAL A 84 -0.50 -7.15 -6.99
C VAL A 84 -1.14 -7.12 -8.38
N HIS A 85 -2.43 -7.46 -8.49
CA HIS A 85 -3.20 -7.41 -9.72
C HIS A 85 -3.36 -5.99 -10.25
N ASP A 86 -3.77 -5.05 -9.38
CA ASP A 86 -3.90 -3.63 -9.72
C ASP A 86 -2.55 -3.03 -10.17
N LEU A 87 -1.47 -3.37 -9.46
CA LEU A 87 -0.12 -2.93 -9.77
C LEU A 87 0.35 -3.51 -11.11
N TRP A 88 0.09 -4.80 -11.36
CA TRP A 88 0.42 -5.46 -12.63
C TRP A 88 -0.32 -4.87 -13.82
N ILE A 89 -1.63 -4.59 -13.68
CA ILE A 89 -2.43 -3.95 -14.75
C ILE A 89 -1.85 -2.59 -15.10
N LYS A 90 -1.63 -1.74 -14.08
CA LYS A 90 -1.13 -0.38 -14.31
C LYS A 90 0.29 -0.34 -14.88
N VAL A 91 1.19 -1.22 -14.41
CA VAL A 91 2.54 -1.36 -14.99
C VAL A 91 2.45 -1.82 -16.45
N ARG A 92 1.57 -2.78 -16.75
CA ARG A 92 1.38 -3.29 -18.12
C ARG A 92 0.83 -2.22 -19.07
N GLU A 93 -0.07 -1.36 -18.61
CA GLU A 93 -0.58 -0.23 -19.40
C GLU A 93 0.53 0.78 -19.73
N GLN A 94 1.41 1.06 -18.76
CA GLN A 94 2.55 1.96 -18.98
C GLN A 94 3.59 1.38 -19.96
N ILE A 95 3.84 0.06 -19.94
CA ILE A 95 4.77 -0.59 -20.88
C ILE A 95 4.24 -0.62 -22.32
N LYS A 96 2.92 -0.54 -22.51
CA LYS A 96 2.28 -0.52 -23.83
C LYS A 96 2.21 0.87 -24.46
N THR A 97 2.63 1.91 -23.75
CA THR A 97 2.68 3.30 -24.24
C THR A 97 4.11 3.63 -24.66
#